data_AF-A0A9E5JDR2-F1
#
_entry.id   AF-A0A9E5JDR2-F1
#
_cell.length_a   1.000
_cell.length_b   1.000
_cell.length_c   1.000
_cell.angle_alpha   90.00
_cell.angle_beta   90.00
_cell.angle_gamma   90.00
#
_symmetry.space_group_name_H-M   'P 1'
#
loop_
_entity.id
_entity.type
_entity.pdbx_description
1 polymer ?
#
loop_
_entity_poly.entity_id
_entity_poly.type
_entity_poly.pdbx_seq_one_letter_code
_entity_poly.pdbx_strand_id
1 'polypeptide(L)'
;QWIGIEFSRPLSWVAKFRCPWAEVRCGDIWQDHWGAYDMVYLFQRPETMPRAVEKAKTEMKPGAWLVSLEFEAAELKPTAKTEASPGRPVWLYQAPFTGQSRETR
;
A
#
# COMPACT_ATOMS: atom_id res chain seq x y z
N GLN A 1 -0.99 -7.44 -13.57
CA GLN A 1 -0.11 -8.52 -13.05
C GLN A 1 -0.04 -8.41 -11.52
N TRP A 2 0.06 -9.53 -10.79
CA TRP A 2 0.25 -9.51 -9.34
C TRP A 2 1.74 -9.57 -9.01
N ILE A 3 2.22 -8.63 -8.21
CA ILE A 3 3.63 -8.52 -7.83
C ILE A 3 3.73 -8.47 -6.30
N GLY A 4 4.60 -9.30 -5.73
CA GLY A 4 4.92 -9.32 -4.30
C GLY A 4 6.39 -8.94 -4.06
N ILE A 5 6.62 -7.99 -3.16
CA ILE A 5 7.97 -7.59 -2.74
C ILE A 5 8.12 -7.99 -1.28
N GLU A 6 9.12 -8.82 -0.99
CA GLU A 6 9.41 -9.28 0.36
C GLU A 6 10.89 -9.05 0.68
N PHE A 7 11.21 -8.47 1.82
CA PHE A 7 12.60 -8.18 2.18
C PHE A 7 13.39 -9.45 2.54
N SER A 8 12.72 -10.41 3.19
CA SER A 8 13.31 -11.66 3.64
C SER A 8 13.46 -12.67 2.50
N ARG A 9 14.71 -13.05 2.18
CA ARG A 9 15.00 -14.05 1.14
C ARG A 9 14.24 -15.37 1.39
N PRO A 10 14.29 -16.01 2.58
CA PRO A 10 13.54 -17.24 2.83
C PRO A 10 12.03 -17.07 2.64
N LEU A 11 11.44 -15.98 3.14
CA LEU A 11 10.00 -15.74 3.00
C LEU A 11 9.61 -15.48 1.54
N SER A 12 10.44 -14.75 0.79
CA SER A 12 10.20 -14.51 -0.64
C SER A 12 10.14 -15.82 -1.44
N TRP A 13 10.99 -16.81 -1.09
CA TRP A 13 10.96 -18.13 -1.71
C TRP A 13 9.69 -18.90 -1.37
N VAL A 14 9.30 -18.94 -0.09
CA VAL A 14 8.05 -19.59 0.33
C VAL A 14 6.84 -18.94 -0.34
N ALA A 15 6.81 -17.60 -0.41
CA ALA A 15 5.76 -16.86 -1.08
C ALA A 15 5.71 -17.13 -2.58
N LYS A 16 6.85 -17.23 -3.28
CA LYS A 16 6.90 -17.68 -4.69
C LYS A 16 6.21 -19.03 -4.89
N PHE A 17 6.49 -20.00 -4.02
CA PHE A 17 5.87 -21.33 -4.12
C PHE A 17 4.38 -21.32 -3.80
N ARG A 18 3.95 -20.51 -2.83
CA ARG A 18 2.54 -20.41 -2.42
C ARG A 18 1.68 -19.57 -3.37
N CYS A 19 2.30 -18.70 -4.15
CA CYS A 19 1.63 -17.76 -5.06
C CYS A 19 2.11 -17.96 -6.52
N PRO A 20 1.86 -19.13 -7.15
CA PRO A 20 2.33 -19.40 -8.52
C PRO A 20 1.72 -18.48 -9.59
N TRP A 21 0.66 -17.74 -9.24
CA TRP A 21 0.00 -16.75 -10.10
C TRP A 21 0.56 -15.33 -9.97
N ALA A 22 1.57 -15.12 -9.11
CA ALA A 22 2.18 -13.83 -8.86
C ALA A 22 3.69 -13.88 -9.06
N GLU A 23 4.26 -12.76 -9.50
CA GLU A 23 5.71 -12.57 -9.47
C GLU A 23 6.09 -12.09 -8.07
N VAL A 24 6.75 -12.94 -7.29
CA VAL A 24 7.27 -12.54 -5.98
C VAL A 24 8.78 -12.35 -6.09
N ARG A 25 9.34 -11.28 -5.53
CA ARG A 25 10.78 -11.06 -5.49
C ARG A 25 11.27 -10.58 -4.14
N CYS A 26 12.52 -10.92 -3.86
CA CYS A 26 13.20 -10.38 -2.69
C CYS A 26 13.58 -8.93 -2.97
N GLY A 27 13.15 -7.99 -2.13
CA GLY A 27 13.43 -6.58 -2.35
C GLY A 27 12.93 -5.68 -1.23
N ASP A 28 13.35 -4.41 -1.30
CA ASP A 28 12.89 -3.36 -0.41
C ASP A 28 11.80 -2.56 -1.12
N ILE A 29 10.58 -2.59 -0.56
CA ILE A 29 9.42 -1.87 -1.10
C ILE A 29 9.66 -0.36 -1.21
N TRP A 30 10.56 0.20 -0.39
CA TRP A 30 10.88 1.63 -0.40
C TRP A 30 11.79 2.03 -1.56
N GLN A 31 12.62 1.12 -2.03
CA GLN A 31 13.50 1.32 -3.20
C GLN A 31 12.77 1.03 -4.51
N ASP A 32 11.62 0.36 -4.44
CA ASP A 32 10.80 0.08 -5.60
C ASP A 32 10.15 1.31 -6.21
N HIS A 33 9.93 1.30 -7.52
CA HIS A 33 9.25 2.40 -8.19
C HIS A 33 7.74 2.17 -8.22
N TRP A 34 6.99 2.92 -7.42
CA TRP A 34 5.55 2.70 -7.27
C TRP A 34 4.72 3.15 -8.47
N GLY A 35 5.28 4.01 -9.34
CA GLY A 35 4.63 4.46 -10.57
C GLY A 35 4.40 3.36 -11.60
N ALA A 36 5.08 2.22 -11.46
CA ALA A 36 4.89 1.05 -12.32
C ALA A 36 3.56 0.31 -12.05
N TYR A 37 2.88 0.59 -10.94
CA TYR A 37 1.71 -0.16 -10.49
C TYR A 37 0.40 0.63 -10.65
N ASP A 38 -0.67 -0.06 -11.02
CA ASP A 38 -2.04 0.49 -10.97
C ASP A 38 -2.60 0.48 -9.54
N MET A 39 -2.05 -0.36 -8.65
CA MET A 39 -2.42 -0.43 -7.24
C MET A 39 -1.22 -0.84 -6.39
N VAL A 40 -1.03 -0.15 -5.27
CA VAL A 40 -0.09 -0.51 -4.21
C VAL A 40 -0.89 -0.89 -2.96
N TYR A 41 -0.79 -2.14 -2.55
CA TYR A 41 -1.42 -2.65 -1.32
C TYR A 41 -0.40 -2.72 -0.18
N LEU A 42 -0.74 -2.19 0.99
CA LEU A 42 0.13 -2.08 2.14
C LEU A 42 -0.53 -2.63 3.41
N PHE A 43 0.30 -3.24 4.26
CA PHE A 43 -0.01 -3.51 5.67
C PHE A 43 1.08 -2.87 6.56
N GLN A 44 1.26 -1.56 6.39
CA GLN A 44 2.26 -0.75 7.09
C GLN A 44 1.69 -0.21 8.40
N ARG A 45 2.56 0.02 9.39
CA ARG A 45 2.16 0.57 10.69
C ARG A 45 1.94 2.08 10.61
N PRO A 46 1.21 2.70 11.57
CA PRO A 46 1.00 4.15 11.59
C PRO A 46 2.30 4.96 11.56
N GLU A 47 3.38 4.46 12.15
CA GLU A 47 4.68 5.15 12.22
C GLU A 47 5.37 5.25 10.86
N THR A 48 5.16 4.27 9.97
CA THR A 48 5.74 4.26 8.61
C THR A 48 4.79 4.80 7.54
N MET A 49 3.51 5.01 7.91
CA MET A 49 2.47 5.46 6.98
C MET A 49 2.77 6.83 6.35
N PRO A 50 3.29 7.85 7.07
CA PRO A 50 3.65 9.13 6.45
C PRO A 50 4.67 8.98 5.31
N ARG A 51 5.68 8.12 5.50
CA ARG A 51 6.66 7.80 4.45
C ARG A 51 6.01 7.14 3.24
N ALA A 52 5.04 6.24 3.47
CA ALA A 52 4.28 5.60 2.39
C ALA A 52 3.43 6.61 1.61
N VAL A 53 2.78 7.54 2.31
CA VAL A 53 1.98 8.61 1.70
C VAL A 53 2.85 9.50 0.82
N GLU A 54 3.99 9.96 1.33
CA GLU A 54 4.89 10.83 0.55
C GLU A 54 5.44 10.13 -0.70
N LYS A 55 5.82 8.86 -0.57
CA LYS A 55 6.25 8.06 -1.73
C LYS A 55 5.11 7.88 -2.74
N ALA A 56 3.90 7.57 -2.27
CA ALA A 56 2.74 7.42 -3.13
C ALA A 56 2.42 8.71 -3.90
N LYS A 57 2.37 9.86 -3.22
CA LYS A 57 2.14 11.18 -3.84
C LYS A 57 3.18 11.49 -4.92
N THR A 58 4.43 11.12 -4.67
CA THR A 58 5.56 11.43 -5.56
C THR A 58 5.58 10.52 -6.79
N GLU A 59 5.29 9.23 -6.64
CA GLU A 59 5.57 8.24 -7.67
C GLU A 59 4.35 7.67 -8.36
N MET A 60 3.19 7.59 -7.69
CA MET A 60 2.03 6.90 -8.27
C MET A 60 1.35 7.73 -9.35
N LYS A 61 1.03 7.08 -10.47
CA LYS A 61 0.35 7.70 -11.60
C LYS A 61 -1.11 8.05 -11.27
N PRO A 62 -1.70 9.08 -11.91
CA PRO A 62 -3.13 9.38 -11.78
C PRO A 62 -4.01 8.15 -12.06
N GLY A 63 -5.07 7.99 -11.29
CA GLY A 63 -5.99 6.85 -11.35
C GLY A 63 -5.52 5.61 -10.58
N ALA A 64 -4.25 5.52 -10.19
CA ALA A 64 -3.73 4.40 -9.40
C ALA A 64 -4.23 4.44 -7.94
N TRP A 65 -4.23 3.27 -7.30
CA TRP A 65 -4.81 3.08 -5.97
C TRP A 65 -3.78 2.76 -4.91
N LEU A 66 -3.73 3.56 -3.85
CA LEU A 66 -3.08 3.18 -2.60
C LEU A 66 -4.14 2.51 -1.71
N VAL A 67 -3.90 1.26 -1.31
CA VAL A 67 -4.82 0.48 -0.48
C VAL A 67 -4.09 0.06 0.80
N SER A 68 -4.62 0.46 1.95
CA SER A 68 -4.02 0.17 3.25
C SER A 68 -4.95 -0.70 4.10
N LEU A 69 -4.44 -1.84 4.53
CA LEU A 69 -5.13 -2.74 5.45
C LEU A 69 -4.91 -2.28 6.90
N GLU A 70 -5.99 -2.24 7.67
CA GLU A 70 -6.13 -1.89 9.10
C GLU A 70 -5.76 -0.45 9.46
N PHE A 71 -4.72 0.12 8.87
CA PHE A 71 -4.17 1.42 9.24
C PHE A 71 -4.56 2.50 8.24
N GLU A 72 -5.15 3.59 8.73
CA GLU A 72 -5.49 4.76 7.92
C GLU A 72 -4.23 5.55 7.54
N ALA A 73 -4.14 5.99 6.28
CA ALA A 73 -3.22 7.04 5.88
C ALA A 73 -3.79 8.41 6.33
N ALA A 74 -3.48 8.79 7.58
CA ALA A 74 -4.08 9.92 8.27
C ALA A 74 -3.99 11.28 7.54
N GLU A 75 -3.02 11.44 6.65
CA GLU A 75 -2.82 12.66 5.86
C GLU A 75 -3.72 12.75 4.61
N LEU A 76 -4.30 11.62 4.19
CA LEU A 76 -5.10 11.52 2.98
C LEU A 76 -6.57 11.37 3.32
N LYS A 77 -7.44 12.05 2.57
CA LYS A 77 -8.87 11.79 2.60
C LYS A 77 -9.16 10.47 1.88
N PRO A 78 -9.78 9.48 2.54
CA PRO A 78 -10.10 8.20 1.89
C PRO A 78 -11.15 8.38 0.80
N THR A 79 -10.91 7.73 -0.34
CA THR A 79 -11.90 7.59 -1.41
C THR A 79 -13.00 6.60 -0.99
N ALA A 80 -12.61 5.52 -0.32
CA ALA A 80 -13.54 4.56 0.27
C ALA A 80 -12.92 3.88 1.50
N LYS A 81 -13.79 3.35 2.36
CA LYS A 81 -13.44 2.45 3.45
C LYS A 81 -14.34 1.24 3.37
N THR A 82 -13.76 0.05 3.43
CA THR A 82 -14.49 -1.23 3.52
C THR A 82 -13.89 -2.08 4.63
N GLU A 83 -14.32 -3.33 4.76
CA GLU A 83 -13.76 -4.31 5.67
C GLU A 83 -13.31 -5.56 4.92
N ALA A 84 -12.07 -6.02 5.16
CA ALA A 84 -11.58 -7.30 4.64
C ALA A 84 -12.16 -8.50 5.42
N SER A 85 -12.42 -8.27 6.70
CA SER A 85 -13.14 -9.18 7.61
C SER A 85 -13.63 -8.36 8.82
N PRO A 86 -14.47 -8.91 9.71
CA PRO A 86 -14.94 -8.20 10.89
C PRO A 86 -13.77 -7.58 11.68
N GLY A 87 -13.82 -6.27 11.89
CA GLY A 87 -12.79 -5.52 12.62
C GLY A 87 -11.48 -5.26 11.86
N ARG A 88 -11.40 -5.61 10.56
CA ARG A 88 -10.22 -5.38 9.72
C ARG A 88 -10.55 -4.40 8.59
N PRO A 89 -10.49 -3.08 8.86
CA PRO A 89 -10.83 -2.10 7.84
C PRO A 89 -9.80 -2.08 6.71
N VAL A 90 -10.24 -1.70 5.52
CA VAL A 90 -9.39 -1.44 4.36
C VAL A 90 -9.69 -0.03 3.88
N TRP A 91 -8.64 0.78 3.77
CA TRP A 91 -8.70 2.17 3.36
C TRP A 91 -8.21 2.30 1.92
N LEU A 92 -9.01 2.94 1.07
CA LEU A 92 -8.72 3.09 -0.35
C LEU A 92 -8.55 4.56 -0.69
N TYR A 93 -7.48 4.87 -1.40
CA TYR A 93 -7.13 6.21 -1.84
C TYR A 93 -6.77 6.16 -3.33
N GLN A 94 -7.42 6.96 -4.16
CA GLN A 94 -7.09 7.08 -5.57
C GLN A 94 -6.25 8.33 -5.84
N ALA A 95 -5.20 8.20 -6.64
CA ALA A 95 -4.41 9.33 -7.12
C ALA A 95 -5.18 10.15 -8.18
N PRO A 96 -5.09 11.50 -8.20
CA PRO A 96 -4.34 12.33 -7.28
C PRO A 96 -4.97 12.36 -5.88
N PHE A 97 -4.13 12.22 -4.86
CA PHE A 97 -4.60 12.14 -3.48
C PHE A 97 -5.03 13.51 -2.96
N THR A 98 -6.12 13.53 -2.20
CA THR A 98 -6.59 14.75 -1.53
C THR A 98 -6.18 14.70 -0.07
N GLY A 99 -5.65 15.80 0.46
CA GLY A 99 -5.27 15.90 1.87
C GLY A 99 -6.50 16.01 2.77
N GLN A 100 -6.35 15.64 4.04
CA GLN A 100 -7.33 15.94 5.09
C GLN A 100 -6.67 16.71 6.24
N SER A 101 -7.29 17.81 6.64
CA SER A 101 -6.95 18.53 7.87
C SER A 101 -7.59 17.79 9.04
N ARG A 102 -6.80 17.08 9.84
CA ARG A 102 -7.28 16.59 11.13
C ARG A 102 -7.39 17.78 12.08
N GLU A 103 -8.62 18.24 12.34
CA GLU A 103 -8.90 18.97 13.58
C GLU A 103 -8.64 17.99 14.73
N THR A 104 -7.51 18.15 15.40
CA THR A 104 -7.23 17.51 16.68
C THR A 104 -8.37 17.88 17.64
N ARG A 105 -9.22 16.90 17.97
CA ARG A 105 -10.19 16.99 19.06
C ARG A 105 -9.66 16.26 20.28
#